data_AF-A0A9X6ZQU5-F1
#
_entry.id   AF-A0A9X6ZQU5-F1
#
_cell.length_a   1.000
_cell.length_b   1.000
_cell.length_c   1.000
_cell.angle_alpha   90.00
_cell.angle_beta   90.00
_cell.angle_gamma   90.00
#
_symmetry.space_group_name_H-M   'P 1'
#
loop_
_entity.id
_entity.type
_entity.pdbx_description
1 polymer ?
#
loop_
_entity_poly.entity_id
_entity_poly.type
_entity_poly.pdbx_seq_one_letter_code
_entity_poly.pdbx_strand_id
1 'polypeptide(L)'
;MYTKIVEYKSRSLFKDYNELKLIKEIESKTDLFQHILLINEKTYVVCAAYPKDGIIAAEEIHLNAEPEDEVSNHDGLKCPYCSYVDYDAFDLEQDEDDTECANCNSHIKYARKAIKNTLGECEEVIYRSSPIELNKPIHI
;
A
#
# COMPACT_ATOMS: atom_id res chain seq x y z
N MET A 1 -18.34 -13.72 -6.43
CA MET A 1 -18.66 -12.43 -7.07
C MET A 1 -18.78 -11.42 -5.96
N TYR A 2 -18.09 -10.29 -6.07
CA TYR A 2 -18.20 -9.23 -5.08
C TYR A 2 -19.33 -8.29 -5.48
N THR A 3 -20.15 -7.93 -4.51
CA THR A 3 -21.35 -7.12 -4.67
C THR A 3 -21.24 -5.75 -4.00
N LYS A 4 -20.26 -5.57 -3.10
CA LYS A 4 -20.04 -4.28 -2.44
C LYS A 4 -18.60 -4.06 -1.99
N ILE A 5 -18.23 -2.78 -1.96
CA ILE A 5 -17.00 -2.26 -1.36
C ILE A 5 -17.39 -1.48 -0.10
N VAL A 6 -16.75 -1.81 1.02
CA VAL A 6 -16.96 -1.17 2.33
C VAL A 6 -15.65 -0.57 2.86
N GLU A 7 -15.75 0.38 3.78
CA GLU A 7 -14.61 1.01 4.43
C GLU A 7 -13.88 0.02 5.35
N TYR A 8 -12.58 -0.20 5.10
CA TYR A 8 -11.73 -1.00 5.95
C TYR A 8 -11.41 -0.27 7.26
N LYS A 9 -11.50 -0.97 8.38
CA LYS A 9 -11.03 -0.48 9.69
C LYS A 9 -10.22 -1.57 10.37
N SER A 10 -8.92 -1.38 10.53
CA SER A 10 -8.00 -2.36 11.14
C SER A 10 -8.44 -2.90 12.52
N ARG A 11 -9.16 -2.10 13.32
CA ARG A 11 -9.72 -2.51 14.62
C ARG A 11 -11.02 -3.32 14.55
N SER A 12 -11.51 -3.65 13.35
CA SER A 12 -12.80 -4.29 13.12
C SER A 12 -12.73 -5.75 12.65
N LEU A 13 -11.56 -6.40 12.83
CA LEU A 13 -11.28 -7.81 12.51
C LEU A 13 -12.28 -8.85 13.08
N PHE A 14 -13.21 -8.42 13.95
CA PHE A 14 -14.22 -9.26 14.60
C PHE A 14 -15.66 -8.71 14.45
N LYS A 15 -15.91 -7.71 13.60
CA LYS A 15 -17.25 -7.15 13.38
C LYS A 15 -17.92 -7.77 12.17
N ASP A 16 -19.25 -7.72 12.16
CA ASP A 16 -20.03 -8.00 10.96
C ASP A 16 -19.70 -6.92 9.91
N TYR A 17 -19.05 -7.33 8.82
CA TYR A 17 -18.63 -6.43 7.75
C TYR A 17 -19.83 -5.80 7.01
N ASN A 18 -21.04 -6.30 7.23
CA ASN A 18 -22.28 -5.64 6.78
C ASN A 18 -22.58 -4.33 7.52
N GLU A 19 -22.01 -4.14 8.73
CA GLU A 19 -22.17 -2.90 9.52
C GLU A 19 -21.14 -1.83 9.15
N LEU A 20 -20.16 -2.17 8.30
CA LEU A 20 -19.18 -1.20 7.82
C LEU A 20 -19.81 -0.26 6.80
N LYS A 21 -19.26 0.95 6.76
CA LYS A 21 -19.73 2.00 5.86
C LYS A 21 -19.58 1.54 4.41
N LEU A 22 -20.69 1.46 3.69
CA LEU A 22 -20.71 1.21 2.26
C LEU A 22 -20.00 2.35 1.51
N ILE A 23 -19.03 1.99 0.68
CA ILE A 23 -18.37 2.91 -0.25
C ILE A 23 -19.12 2.89 -1.59
N LYS A 24 -19.36 1.68 -2.14
CA LYS A 24 -20.02 1.50 -3.44
C LYS A 24 -20.56 0.07 -3.62
N GLU A 25 -21.71 -0.05 -4.26
CA GLU A 25 -22.21 -1.33 -4.79
C GLU A 25 -21.54 -1.64 -6.14
N ILE A 26 -21.19 -2.90 -6.36
CA ILE A 26 -20.47 -3.35 -7.55
C ILE A 26 -21.04 -4.67 -8.07
N GLU A 27 -20.72 -5.01 -9.30
CA GLU A 27 -20.92 -6.36 -9.85
C GLU A 27 -19.62 -6.84 -10.48
N SER A 28 -18.69 -7.33 -9.65
CA SER A 28 -17.36 -7.72 -10.13
C SER A 28 -17.04 -9.20 -9.90
N LYS A 29 -16.54 -9.84 -10.96
CA LYS A 29 -15.85 -11.14 -10.90
C LYS A 29 -14.33 -10.98 -10.90
N THR A 30 -13.83 -9.78 -11.14
CA THR A 30 -12.40 -9.46 -11.28
C THR A 30 -11.75 -9.35 -9.90
N ASP A 31 -10.50 -9.79 -9.82
CA ASP A 31 -9.65 -9.52 -8.66
C ASP A 31 -9.29 -8.03 -8.61
N LEU A 32 -9.55 -7.37 -7.49
CA LEU A 32 -9.29 -5.95 -7.28
C LEU A 32 -8.08 -5.69 -6.37
N PHE A 33 -7.44 -6.73 -5.82
CA PHE A 33 -6.37 -6.58 -4.83
C PHE A 33 -5.12 -5.86 -5.35
N GLN A 34 -4.85 -5.94 -6.65
CA GLN A 34 -3.66 -5.34 -7.26
C GLN A 34 -3.90 -3.94 -7.83
N HIS A 35 -5.10 -3.39 -7.62
CA HIS A 35 -5.53 -2.15 -8.26
C HIS A 35 -5.81 -1.05 -7.23
N ILE A 36 -5.47 0.18 -7.62
CA ILE A 36 -6.00 1.37 -6.96
C ILE A 36 -7.38 1.66 -7.56
N LEU A 37 -8.39 1.78 -6.72
CA LEU A 37 -9.78 2.01 -7.13
C LEU A 37 -10.09 3.51 -7.08
N LEU A 38 -10.60 4.07 -8.16
CA LEU A 38 -11.09 5.44 -8.23
C LEU A 38 -12.62 5.45 -8.15
N ILE A 39 -13.14 5.92 -7.01
CA ILE A 39 -14.58 5.96 -6.70
C ILE A 39 -14.92 7.38 -6.25
N ASN A 40 -15.80 8.07 -6.98
CA ASN A 40 -16.23 9.44 -6.65
C ASN A 40 -15.05 10.39 -6.36
N GLU A 41 -14.06 10.43 -7.26
CA GLU A 41 -12.85 11.27 -7.16
C GLU A 41 -11.90 10.93 -6.00
N LYS A 42 -12.18 9.86 -5.24
CA LYS A 42 -11.33 9.36 -4.17
C LYS A 42 -10.66 8.06 -4.55
N THR A 43 -9.45 7.85 -4.05
CA THR A 43 -8.64 6.66 -4.30
C THR A 43 -8.68 5.70 -3.13
N TYR A 44 -8.82 4.41 -3.43
CA TYR A 44 -8.90 3.35 -2.45
C TYR A 44 -7.97 2.19 -2.81
N VAL A 45 -7.44 1.51 -1.81
CA VAL A 45 -6.73 0.23 -1.98
C VAL A 45 -7.49 -0.87 -1.26
N VAL A 46 -7.46 -2.07 -1.82
CA VAL A 46 -8.14 -3.22 -1.24
C VAL A 46 -7.28 -3.83 -0.15
N CYS A 47 -7.78 -3.86 1.08
CA CYS A 47 -7.05 -4.40 2.23
C CYS A 47 -7.50 -5.82 2.58
N ALA A 48 -8.76 -6.16 2.30
CA ALA A 48 -9.31 -7.48 2.61
C ALA A 48 -10.52 -7.81 1.72
N ALA A 49 -10.82 -9.09 1.61
CA ALA A 49 -12.03 -9.57 0.93
C ALA A 49 -12.68 -10.70 1.72
N TYR A 50 -14.01 -10.75 1.63
CA TYR A 50 -14.88 -11.72 2.28
C TYR A 50 -15.74 -12.37 1.20
N PRO A 51 -15.21 -13.38 0.47
CA PRO A 51 -15.89 -13.94 -0.69
C PRO A 51 -17.25 -14.57 -0.38
N LYS A 52 -17.44 -15.10 0.83
CA LYS A 52 -18.71 -15.70 1.28
C LYS A 52 -19.84 -14.67 1.32
N ASP A 53 -19.52 -13.45 1.69
CA ASP A 53 -20.48 -12.35 1.84
C ASP A 53 -20.50 -11.42 0.61
N GLY A 54 -19.63 -11.67 -0.37
CA GLY A 54 -19.46 -10.83 -1.55
C GLY A 54 -18.88 -9.44 -1.24
N ILE A 55 -18.08 -9.29 -0.18
CA ILE A 55 -17.59 -8.00 0.30
C ILE A 55 -16.10 -7.81 -0.01
N ILE A 56 -15.74 -6.61 -0.44
CA ILE A 56 -14.37 -6.09 -0.44
C ILE A 56 -14.28 -4.98 0.59
N ALA A 57 -13.26 -5.01 1.45
CA ALA A 57 -12.96 -3.93 2.37
C ALA A 57 -11.75 -3.14 1.84
N ALA A 58 -11.93 -1.84 1.69
CA ALA A 58 -10.93 -0.96 1.10
C ALA A 58 -10.66 0.26 2.00
N GLU A 59 -9.42 0.72 1.99
CA GLU A 59 -8.95 1.90 2.71
C GLU A 59 -8.79 3.07 1.74
N GLU A 60 -9.27 4.26 2.14
CA GLU A 60 -9.02 5.48 1.38
C GLU A 60 -7.55 5.87 1.50
N ILE A 61 -6.89 6.10 0.38
CA ILE A 61 -5.50 6.55 0.34
C ILE A 61 -5.39 7.86 -0.43
N HIS A 62 -4.32 8.61 -0.17
CA HIS A 62 -3.94 9.77 -0.98
C HIS A 62 -2.76 9.41 -1.88
N LEU A 63 -2.83 9.80 -3.15
CA LEU A 63 -1.76 9.61 -4.12
C LEU A 63 -1.15 10.95 -4.50
N ASN A 64 0.18 11.01 -4.45
CA ASN A 64 0.96 12.03 -5.11
C ASN A 64 1.30 11.57 -6.53
N ALA A 65 0.67 12.17 -7.53
CA ALA A 65 0.90 11.83 -8.94
C ALA A 65 2.26 12.33 -9.46
N GLU A 66 2.85 13.33 -8.79
CA GLU A 66 4.13 13.93 -9.13
C GLU A 66 5.04 13.93 -7.88
N PRO A 67 5.52 12.73 -7.47
CA PRO A 67 6.40 12.63 -6.31
C PRO A 67 7.78 13.23 -6.56
N GLU A 68 8.47 13.52 -5.46
CA GLU A 68 9.90 13.84 -5.48
C GLU A 68 10.72 12.68 -6.06
N ASP A 69 11.85 13.02 -6.69
CA ASP A 69 12.75 12.03 -7.33
C ASP A 69 13.32 11.01 -6.34
N GLU A 70 13.49 11.39 -5.07
CA GLU A 70 13.97 10.50 -4.01
C GLU A 70 13.37 10.92 -2.65
N VAL A 71 12.97 9.94 -1.85
CA VAL A 71 12.50 10.11 -0.47
C VAL A 71 13.37 9.29 0.46
N SER A 72 13.77 9.88 1.59
CA SER A 72 14.55 9.21 2.65
C SER A 72 13.69 8.98 3.90
N ASN A 73 13.87 7.85 4.57
CA ASN A 73 13.21 7.53 5.83
C ASN A 73 14.07 6.60 6.72
N HIS A 74 13.97 6.75 8.03
CA HIS A 74 14.75 6.00 9.02
C HIS A 74 13.96 4.83 9.64
N ASP A 75 12.63 4.88 9.56
CA ASP A 75 11.78 3.86 10.18
C ASP A 75 11.44 2.69 9.25
N GLY A 76 11.56 2.88 7.93
CA GLY A 76 11.21 1.88 6.93
C GLY A 76 11.18 2.45 5.51
N LEU A 77 10.92 1.60 4.51
CA LEU A 77 10.87 2.01 3.11
C LEU A 77 9.59 2.79 2.83
N LYS A 78 9.71 4.10 2.62
CA LYS A 78 8.57 4.98 2.36
C LYS A 78 8.23 5.01 0.88
N CYS A 79 6.98 4.82 0.50
CA CYS A 79 6.55 4.95 -0.89
C CYS A 79 6.44 6.44 -1.30
N PRO A 80 7.09 6.87 -2.40
CA PRO A 80 6.97 8.24 -2.92
C PRO A 80 5.54 8.58 -3.37
N TYR A 81 4.78 7.61 -3.89
CA TYR A 81 3.43 7.84 -4.41
C TYR A 81 2.36 7.95 -3.32
N CYS A 82 2.35 7.09 -2.31
CA CYS A 82 1.26 7.03 -1.33
C CYS A 82 1.70 7.34 0.11
N SER A 83 2.99 7.63 0.33
CA SER A 83 3.59 7.88 1.65
C SER A 83 3.48 6.74 2.67
N TYR A 84 2.99 5.56 2.27
CA TYR A 84 3.03 4.36 3.10
C TYR A 84 4.48 4.01 3.48
N VAL A 85 4.70 3.60 4.72
CA VAL A 85 6.01 3.14 5.21
C VAL A 85 5.93 1.65 5.42
N ASP A 86 6.75 0.91 4.66
CA ASP A 86 6.96 -0.51 4.86
C ASP A 86 8.02 -0.70 5.96
N TYR A 87 7.55 -1.09 7.14
CA TYR A 87 8.39 -1.36 8.30
C TYR A 87 9.08 -2.73 8.21
N ASP A 88 8.63 -3.61 7.32
CA ASP A 88 9.17 -4.95 7.11
C ASP A 88 10.20 -4.95 5.96
N ALA A 89 10.57 -3.78 5.43
CA ALA A 89 11.58 -3.63 4.38
C ALA A 89 13.00 -4.12 4.76
N PHE A 90 13.23 -4.47 6.02
CA PHE A 90 14.43 -5.18 6.44
C PHE A 90 14.49 -6.62 5.90
N ASP A 91 13.35 -7.22 5.53
CA ASP A 91 13.26 -8.57 4.94
C ASP A 91 13.58 -8.60 3.45
N LEU A 92 13.74 -7.44 2.80
CA LEU A 92 14.21 -7.37 1.40
C LEU A 92 15.59 -8.02 1.28
N GLU A 93 15.79 -8.85 0.25
CA GLU A 93 17.01 -9.64 0.11
C GLU A 93 18.24 -8.79 -0.22
N GLN A 94 18.06 -7.76 -1.03
CA GLN A 94 19.13 -6.89 -1.51
C GLN A 94 19.17 -5.56 -0.76
N ASP A 95 20.31 -4.88 -0.83
CA ASP A 95 20.46 -3.52 -0.31
C ASP A 95 20.02 -2.44 -1.30
N GLU A 96 19.92 -2.77 -2.59
CA GLU A 96 19.38 -1.91 -3.65
C GLU A 96 18.76 -2.80 -4.73
N ASP A 97 17.50 -2.52 -5.08
CA ASP A 97 16.78 -3.15 -6.20
C ASP A 97 15.50 -2.34 -6.51
N ASP A 98 14.69 -2.82 -7.44
CA ASP A 98 13.33 -2.35 -7.64
C ASP A 98 12.32 -3.24 -6.88
N THR A 99 11.18 -2.67 -6.47
CA THR A 99 10.12 -3.40 -5.76
C THR A 99 8.75 -2.73 -5.97
N GLU A 100 7.68 -3.40 -5.56
CA GLU A 100 6.32 -2.85 -5.54
C GLU A 100 5.98 -2.35 -4.13
N CYS A 101 5.38 -1.18 -4.03
CA CYS A 101 4.87 -0.69 -2.75
C CYS A 101 3.78 -1.62 -2.21
N ALA A 102 3.96 -2.16 -1.00
CA ALA A 102 3.01 -3.09 -0.37
C ALA A 102 1.58 -2.53 -0.13
N ASN A 103 1.37 -1.22 -0.30
CA ASN A 103 0.07 -0.58 -0.10
C ASN A 103 -0.64 -0.20 -1.42
N CYS A 104 0.06 0.46 -2.35
CA CYS A 104 -0.53 0.95 -3.60
C CYS A 104 -0.06 0.19 -4.85
N ASN A 105 0.86 -0.77 -4.69
CA ASN A 105 1.45 -1.61 -5.73
C ASN A 105 2.09 -0.82 -6.87
N SER A 106 2.49 0.43 -6.59
CA SER A 106 3.29 1.23 -7.52
C SER A 106 4.72 0.75 -7.50
N HIS A 107 5.37 0.77 -8.66
CA HIS A 107 6.74 0.33 -8.83
C HIS A 107 7.70 1.42 -8.37
N ILE A 108 8.62 1.06 -7.48
CA ILE A 108 9.57 1.97 -6.84
C ILE A 108 10.96 1.35 -6.84
N LYS A 109 11.98 2.18 -6.95
CA LYS A 109 13.36 1.77 -6.66
C LYS A 109 13.62 1.94 -5.18
N TYR A 110 14.42 1.09 -4.57
CA TYR A 110 14.87 1.27 -3.19
C TYR A 110 16.37 1.10 -3.05
N ALA A 111 16.93 1.74 -2.02
CA ALA A 111 18.24 1.43 -1.48
C ALA A 111 18.20 1.56 0.05
N ARG A 112 18.90 0.69 0.77
CA ARG A 112 19.06 0.78 2.22
C ARG A 112 20.54 0.76 2.59
N LYS A 113 20.87 1.46 3.68
CA LYS A 113 22.22 1.50 4.21
C LYS A 113 22.19 1.33 5.73
N ALA A 114 22.78 0.24 6.21
CA ALA A 114 23.04 0.04 7.62
C ALA A 114 24.30 0.81 8.07
N ILE A 115 24.17 1.62 9.11
CA ILE A 115 25.27 2.30 9.79
C ILE A 115 25.64 1.45 11.00
N LYS A 116 26.92 1.08 11.09
CA LYS A 116 27.45 0.20 12.13
C LYS A 116 28.43 0.94 13.03
N ASN A 117 28.40 0.64 14.32
CA ASN A 117 29.37 1.15 15.28
C ASN A 117 30.75 0.46 15.15
N THR A 118 31.71 0.85 15.98
CA THR A 118 33.07 0.27 16.00
C THR A 118 33.10 -1.21 16.40
N LEU A 119 32.02 -1.74 16.99
CA LEU A 119 31.84 -3.15 17.33
C LEU A 119 31.17 -3.95 16.19
N GLY A 120 30.74 -3.28 15.12
CA GLY A 120 30.05 -3.90 13.98
C GLY A 120 28.54 -4.10 14.19
N GLU A 121 27.97 -3.56 15.27
CA GLU A 121 26.53 -3.61 15.56
C GLU A 121 25.80 -2.55 14.75
N CYS A 122 24.61 -2.86 14.26
CA CYS A 122 23.78 -1.89 13.53
C CYS A 122 23.19 -0.86 14.51
N GLU A 123 23.49 0.41 14.30
CA GLU A 123 22.91 1.51 15.08
C GLU A 123 21.67 2.09 14.37
N GLU A 124 21.71 2.15 13.04
CA GLU A 124 20.69 2.81 12.24
C GLU A 124 20.62 2.20 10.84
N VAL A 125 19.43 2.21 10.24
CA VAL A 125 19.24 1.90 8.82
C VAL A 125 18.57 3.10 8.16
N ILE A 126 19.14 3.56 7.05
CA ILE A 126 18.56 4.63 6.24
C ILE A 126 18.01 4.01 4.97
N TYR A 127 16.71 4.18 4.74
CA TYR A 127 16.02 3.77 3.52
C TYR A 127 15.87 4.96 2.57
N ARG A 128 16.09 4.71 1.29
CA ARG A 128 15.82 5.63 0.18
C ARG A 128 14.91 4.95 -0.82
N SER A 129 14.04 5.73 -1.44
CA SER A 129 13.14 5.24 -2.47
C SER A 129 12.95 6.28 -3.57
N SER A 130 12.81 5.83 -4.81
CA SER A 130 12.51 6.68 -5.96
C SER A 130 11.32 6.14 -6.75
N PRO A 131 10.48 7.01 -7.34
CA PRO A 131 9.37 6.60 -8.18
C PRO A 131 9.86 5.97 -9.49
N ILE A 132 9.28 4.85 -9.91
CA ILE A 132 9.48 4.29 -11.26
C ILE A 132 8.18 4.41 -12.06
N GLU A 133 7.11 3.76 -11.59
CA GLU A 133 5.81 3.78 -12.26
C GLU A 133 4.65 3.75 -11.26
N LEU A 134 3.74 4.71 -11.39
CA LEU A 134 2.49 4.74 -10.62
C LEU A 134 1.55 3.62 -11.10
N ASN A 135 1.06 2.82 -10.16
CA ASN A 135 -0.07 1.92 -10.42
C ASN A 135 -1.32 2.77 -10.70
N LYS A 136 -1.73 2.85 -11.97
CA LYS A 136 -2.77 3.79 -12.39
C LYS A 136 -4.12 3.40 -11.80
N PRO A 137 -4.86 4.36 -11.18
CA PRO A 137 -6.19 4.08 -10.67
C PRO A 137 -7.14 3.62 -11.78
N ILE A 138 -7.96 2.62 -11.47
CA ILE A 138 -9.04 2.14 -12.34
C ILE A 138 -10.38 2.70 -11.87
N HIS A 139 -11.25 3.06 -12.81
CA HIS A 139 -12.61 3.47 -12.49
C HIS A 139 -13.45 2.25 -12.11
N ILE A 140 -14.06 2.32 -10.93
CA ILE A 140 -15.06 1.38 -10.44
C ILE A 140 -16.40 2.06 -10.44
#